data_AF-A0A5J4U3A8-F1
#
_entry.id   AF-A0A5J4U3A8-F1
#
_cell.length_a   1.000
_cell.length_b   1.000
_cell.length_c   1.000
_cell.angle_alpha   90.00
_cell.angle_beta   90.00
_cell.angle_gamma   90.00
#
_symmetry.space_group_name_H-M   'P 1'
#
loop_
_entity.id
_entity.type
_entity.pdbx_description
1 polymer ?
#
loop_
_entity_poly.entity_id
_entity_poly.type
_entity_poly.pdbx_seq_one_letter_code
_entity_poly.pdbx_strand_id
1 'polypeptide(L)'
;MNKYGQIHHIGDEIDGNKSFVKDGTITMELNMDSSPRTLTFFNQGKEQKNYVKGLPPAIRLWAYFLAVGAIFEVTQFERLDSPTAKHGPKSVGWRWGEQWDDPDF
;
A
#
# COMPACT_ATOMS: atom_id res chain seq x y z
N MET A 1 -4.07 -18.77 1.03
CA MET A 1 -4.18 -17.45 1.69
C MET A 1 -2.81 -17.04 2.17
N ASN A 2 -2.21 -16.05 1.51
CA ASN A 2 -0.91 -15.51 1.88
C ASN A 2 -1.17 -14.41 2.93
N LYS A 3 -1.16 -14.80 4.20
CA LYS A 3 -1.54 -13.88 5.29
C LYS A 3 -0.49 -12.78 5.47
N TYR A 4 -0.90 -11.60 5.94
CA TYR A 4 -0.03 -10.48 6.38
C TYR A 4 0.55 -9.61 5.26
N GLY A 5 -0.12 -9.50 4.12
CA GLY A 5 0.24 -8.55 3.07
C GLY A 5 -0.96 -7.84 2.44
N GLN A 6 -2.17 -8.15 2.91
CA GLN A 6 -3.41 -7.66 2.35
C GLN A 6 -3.55 -6.14 2.50
N ILE A 7 -4.28 -5.55 1.56
CA ILE A 7 -4.80 -4.19 1.70
C ILE A 7 -6.30 -4.27 1.88
N HIS A 8 -6.85 -3.35 2.66
CA HIS A 8 -8.27 -3.33 3.00
C HIS A 8 -8.82 -1.91 2.95
N HIS A 9 -10.07 -1.79 2.52
CA HIS A 9 -10.84 -0.55 2.60
C HIS A 9 -12.32 -0.87 2.86
N ILE A 10 -13.24 -0.37 2.04
CA ILE A 10 -14.66 -0.76 2.09
C ILE A 10 -14.76 -2.12 1.39
N GLY A 11 -15.38 -3.11 2.03
CA GLY A 11 -15.52 -4.46 1.47
C GLY A 11 -14.46 -5.44 1.96
N ASP A 12 -13.95 -6.27 1.06
CA ASP A 12 -13.07 -7.41 1.35
C ASP A 12 -11.61 -7.02 1.57
N GLU A 13 -10.87 -7.90 2.25
CA GLU A 13 -9.42 -7.86 2.26
C GLU A 13 -8.88 -8.34 0.92
N ILE A 14 -8.03 -7.55 0.27
CA ILE A 14 -7.51 -7.86 -1.05
C ILE A 14 -6.15 -8.57 -0.94
N ASP A 15 -6.11 -9.81 -1.40
CA ASP A 15 -4.93 -10.65 -1.50
C ASP A 15 -4.05 -10.31 -2.74
N GLY A 16 -2.87 -10.94 -2.81
CA GLY A 16 -1.96 -10.87 -3.98
C GLY A 16 -0.72 -10.00 -3.79
N ASN A 17 -0.67 -9.22 -2.71
CA ASN A 17 0.57 -8.61 -2.23
C ASN A 17 1.42 -9.66 -1.47
N LYS A 18 2.73 -9.43 -1.41
CA LYS A 18 3.65 -10.29 -0.67
C LYS A 18 3.56 -9.97 0.82
N SER A 19 3.40 -11.01 1.64
CA SER A 19 3.43 -10.93 3.10
C SER A 19 4.66 -10.19 3.62
N PHE A 20 4.48 -9.46 4.71
CA PHE A 20 5.58 -8.82 5.43
C PHE A 20 6.56 -9.88 5.94
N VAL A 21 7.85 -9.62 5.73
CA VAL A 21 8.92 -10.43 6.28
C VAL A 21 9.28 -9.84 7.64
N LYS A 22 9.55 -10.70 8.63
CA LYS A 22 10.14 -10.25 9.89
C LYS A 22 11.41 -9.46 9.60
N ASP A 23 11.56 -8.29 10.23
CA ASP A 23 12.67 -7.35 10.02
C ASP A 23 12.77 -6.80 8.58
N GLY A 24 11.68 -6.88 7.80
CA GLY A 24 11.59 -6.34 6.44
C GLY A 24 11.15 -4.88 6.41
N THR A 25 11.59 -4.15 5.38
CA THR A 25 11.16 -2.77 5.13
C THR A 25 9.93 -2.74 4.23
N ILE A 26 8.95 -1.94 4.63
CA ILE A 26 7.81 -1.56 3.79
C ILE A 26 7.93 -0.08 3.46
N THR A 27 7.84 0.24 2.18
CA THR A 27 7.82 1.63 1.69
C THR A 27 6.43 1.95 1.18
N MET A 28 5.97 3.16 1.48
CA MET A 28 4.74 3.74 0.94
C MET A 28 5.13 4.94 0.09
N GLU A 29 4.83 4.90 -1.21
CA GLU A 29 4.95 6.06 -2.10
C GLU A 29 3.58 6.70 -2.26
N LEU A 30 3.44 7.92 -1.76
CA LEU A 30 2.24 8.73 -1.90
C LEU A 30 2.45 9.76 -3.02
N ASN A 31 1.70 9.61 -4.11
CA ASN A 31 1.69 10.58 -5.20
C ASN A 31 0.41 11.43 -5.09
N MET A 32 0.52 12.60 -4.44
CA MET A 32 -0.58 13.56 -4.30
C MET A 32 -0.71 14.53 -5.47
N ASP A 33 0.31 14.58 -6.33
CA ASP A 33 0.38 15.49 -7.49
C ASP A 33 -0.20 14.84 -8.76
N SER A 34 -0.35 13.52 -8.80
CA SER A 34 -0.96 12.81 -9.93
C SER A 34 -2.48 12.89 -9.97
N SER A 35 -3.05 12.67 -11.16
CA SER A 35 -4.48 12.49 -11.38
C SER A 35 -4.72 11.18 -12.14
N PRO A 36 -5.18 10.10 -11.48
CA PRO A 36 -5.57 10.04 -10.06
C PRO A 36 -4.38 10.06 -9.08
N ARG A 37 -4.61 10.52 -7.84
CA ARG A 37 -3.65 10.44 -6.73
C ARG A 37 -3.48 8.99 -6.29
N THR A 38 -2.26 8.56 -5.98
CA THR A 38 -1.97 7.15 -5.69
C THR A 38 -1.23 6.92 -4.39
N LEU A 39 -1.45 5.76 -3.79
CA LEU A 39 -0.63 5.18 -2.72
C LEU A 39 -0.16 3.81 -3.21
N THR A 40 1.16 3.69 -3.40
CA THR A 40 1.82 2.45 -3.86
C THR A 40 2.64 1.86 -2.73
N PHE A 41 2.61 0.54 -2.59
CA PHE A 41 3.36 -0.19 -1.58
C PHE A 41 4.56 -0.91 -2.19
N PHE A 42 5.67 -0.94 -1.46
CA PHE A 42 6.84 -1.73 -1.80
C PHE A 42 7.23 -2.61 -0.62
N ASN A 43 7.57 -3.87 -0.89
CA ASN A 43 8.08 -4.81 0.10
C ASN A 43 9.55 -5.10 -0.25
N GLN A 44 10.47 -4.68 0.63
CA GLN A 44 11.92 -4.75 0.38
C GLN A 44 12.32 -4.10 -0.96
N GLY A 45 11.80 -2.89 -1.24
CA GLY A 45 12.04 -2.14 -2.47
C GLY A 45 11.36 -2.69 -3.73
N LYS A 46 10.62 -3.80 -3.64
CA LYS A 46 9.86 -4.35 -4.76
C LYS A 46 8.42 -3.84 -4.74
N GLU A 47 8.01 -3.18 -5.81
CA GLU A 47 6.63 -2.70 -5.99
C GLU A 47 5.63 -3.85 -5.87
N GLN A 48 4.53 -3.62 -5.16
CA GLN A 48 3.48 -4.62 -4.92
C GLN A 48 2.38 -4.58 -5.98
N LYS A 49 1.65 -5.70 -6.12
CA LYS A 49 0.59 -5.87 -7.13
C LYS A 49 -0.51 -4.82 -6.94
N ASN A 50 -1.01 -4.68 -5.71
CA ASN A 50 -2.16 -3.86 -5.41
C ASN A 50 -1.71 -2.49 -4.89
N TYR A 51 -2.31 -1.44 -5.45
CA TYR A 51 -2.13 -0.05 -5.02
C TYR A 51 -3.47 0.65 -4.94
N VAL A 52 -3.51 1.80 -4.26
CA VAL A 52 -4.73 2.61 -4.13
C VAL A 52 -4.66 3.79 -5.08
N LYS A 53 -5.78 4.10 -5.75
CA LYS A 53 -5.92 5.25 -6.65
C LYS A 53 -7.12 6.10 -6.28
N GLY A 54 -7.08 7.38 -6.65
CA GLY A 54 -8.19 8.32 -6.42
C GLY A 54 -8.27 8.79 -4.97
N LEU A 55 -7.13 8.89 -4.28
CA LEU A 55 -7.08 9.34 -2.89
C LEU A 55 -7.69 10.74 -2.70
N PRO A 56 -8.23 11.04 -1.51
CA PRO A 56 -8.79 12.34 -1.20
C PRO A 56 -7.72 13.45 -1.19
N PRO A 57 -8.13 14.74 -1.16
CA PRO A 57 -7.21 15.85 -1.19
C PRO A 57 -6.15 15.90 -0.08
N ALA A 58 -6.44 15.29 1.07
CA ALA A 58 -5.58 15.22 2.24
C ALA A 58 -5.68 13.86 2.91
N ILE A 59 -4.57 13.35 3.44
CA ILE A 59 -4.52 12.07 4.16
C ILE A 59 -3.67 12.21 5.44
N ARG A 60 -3.79 11.24 6.34
CA ARG A 60 -2.92 11.06 7.50
C ARG A 60 -2.43 9.62 7.53
N LEU A 61 -1.15 9.42 7.88
CA LEU A 61 -0.58 8.09 8.07
C LEU A 61 -0.67 7.72 9.54
N TRP A 62 -1.12 6.51 9.84
CA TRP A 62 -1.22 5.94 11.17
C TRP A 62 -0.65 4.52 11.15
N ALA A 63 0.06 4.16 12.22
CA ALA A 63 0.56 2.81 12.44
C ALA A 63 -0.13 2.22 13.68
N TYR A 64 -0.61 0.98 13.55
CA TYR A 64 -1.31 0.27 14.62
C TYR A 64 -0.59 -1.05 14.91
N PHE A 65 -0.43 -1.37 16.19
CA PHE A 65 0.30 -2.56 16.66
C PHE A 65 -0.63 -3.44 17.48
N LEU A 66 -0.75 -4.70 17.09
CA LEU A 66 -1.49 -5.72 17.85
C LEU A 66 -0.64 -6.40 18.92
N ALA A 67 0.66 -6.56 18.67
CA ALA A 67 1.55 -7.31 19.55
C ALA A 67 2.23 -6.40 20.59
N VAL A 68 2.28 -6.86 21.84
CA VAL A 68 2.99 -6.17 22.93
C VAL A 68 4.48 -6.12 22.61
N GLY A 69 5.09 -4.94 22.76
CA GLY A 69 6.51 -4.72 22.45
C GLY A 69 6.83 -4.63 20.96
N ALA A 70 5.83 -4.62 20.08
CA ALA A 70 6.07 -4.34 18.67
C ALA A 70 6.58 -2.91 18.48
N ILE A 71 7.60 -2.80 17.63
CA ILE A 71 8.24 -1.54 17.28
C ILE A 71 8.34 -1.44 15.76
N PHE A 72 8.38 -0.20 15.29
CA PHE A 72 8.77 0.13 13.93
C PHE A 72 9.67 1.35 13.96
N GLU A 73 10.50 1.48 12.94
CA GLU A 73 11.36 2.63 12.74
C GLU A 73 11.03 3.26 11.39
N VAL A 74 10.90 4.59 11.36
CA VAL A 74 10.84 5.33 10.11
C VAL A 74 12.27 5.59 9.66
N THR A 75 12.76 4.76 8.75
CA THR A 75 14.14 4.85 8.25
C THR A 75 14.32 5.91 7.16
N GLN A 76 13.24 6.29 6.47
CA GLN A 76 13.25 7.29 5.41
C GLN A 76 11.89 7.99 5.31
N PHE A 77 11.91 9.31 5.24
CA PHE A 77 10.73 10.15 4.99
C PHE A 77 11.15 11.37 4.17
N GLU A 78 10.98 11.27 2.86
CA GLU A 78 11.44 12.29 1.91
C GLU A 78 10.39 12.58 0.84
N ARG A 79 10.54 13.75 0.21
CA ARG A 79 9.80 14.09 -0.99
C ARG A 79 10.65 13.71 -2.20
N LEU A 80 10.06 12.99 -3.13
CA LEU A 80 10.69 12.61 -4.40
C LEU A 80 10.36 13.65 -5.48
N ASP A 81 11.31 13.94 -6.36
CA ASP A 81 11.11 14.84 -7.52
C ASP A 81 10.25 14.20 -8.61
N SER A 82 10.31 12.87 -8.71
CA SER A 82 9.52 12.07 -9.64
C SER A 82 9.04 10.77 -8.99
N PRO A 83 7.85 10.26 -9.33
CA PRO A 83 7.36 8.98 -8.83
C PRO A 83 8.28 7.83 -9.23
N THR A 84 8.47 6.86 -8.33
CA THR A 84 9.22 5.63 -8.64
C THR A 84 8.31 4.46 -8.97
N ALA A 85 7.03 4.51 -8.54
CA ALA A 85 6.03 3.51 -8.90
C ALA A 85 5.81 3.45 -10.42
N LYS A 86 5.83 2.24 -10.96
CA LYS A 86 5.71 1.99 -12.41
C LYS A 86 4.34 1.48 -12.83
N HIS A 87 3.62 0.82 -11.92
CA HIS A 87 2.31 0.18 -12.16
C HIS A 87 2.30 -0.68 -13.44
N GLY A 88 2.97 -1.84 -13.36
CA GLY A 88 3.08 -2.75 -14.51
C GLY A 88 1.76 -3.38 -14.95
N PRO A 89 1.75 -4.18 -16.03
CA PRO A 89 0.52 -4.77 -16.60
C PRO A 89 -0.28 -5.68 -15.66
N LYS A 90 0.35 -6.17 -14.59
CA LYS A 90 -0.29 -7.01 -13.56
C LYS A 90 -0.70 -6.24 -12.31
N SER A 91 -0.42 -4.94 -12.25
CA SER A 91 -0.78 -4.10 -11.11
C SER A 91 -2.27 -3.80 -11.13
N VAL A 92 -2.89 -3.80 -9.95
CA VAL A 92 -4.32 -3.53 -9.77
C VAL A 92 -4.47 -2.29 -8.90
N GLY A 93 -5.09 -1.26 -9.48
CA GLY A 93 -5.36 0.00 -8.81
C GLY A 93 -6.78 0.04 -8.27
N TRP A 94 -6.91 -0.02 -6.95
CA TRP A 94 -8.18 -0.04 -6.23
C TRP A 94 -8.63 1.39 -5.89
N ARG A 95 -9.87 1.75 -6.24
CA ARG A 95 -10.32 3.13 -6.06
C ARG A 95 -10.70 3.40 -4.61
N TRP A 96 -10.17 4.48 -4.05
CA TRP A 96 -10.58 4.95 -2.74
C TRP A 96 -12.07 5.32 -2.72
N GLY A 97 -12.76 4.96 -1.62
CA GLY A 97 -14.18 5.26 -1.42
C GLY A 97 -15.15 4.34 -2.17
N GLU A 98 -14.65 3.39 -2.96
CA GLU A 98 -15.46 2.33 -3.56
C GLU A 98 -15.32 1.04 -2.74
N GLN A 99 -16.35 0.18 -2.82
CA GLN A 99 -16.27 -1.18 -2.30
C GLN A 99 -15.27 -1.98 -3.12
N TRP A 100 -14.42 -2.75 -2.45
CA TRP A 100 -13.46 -3.67 -3.04
C TRP A 100 -13.97 -5.08 -2.82
N ASP A 101 -14.12 -5.83 -3.91
CA ASP A 101 -14.50 -7.25 -3.88
C ASP A 101 -13.27 -8.04 -4.35
N ASP A 102 -12.88 -9.06 -3.59
CA ASP A 102 -11.76 -9.92 -4.00
C ASP A 102 -12.20 -10.76 -5.21
N PRO A 103 -11.60 -10.58 -6.41
CA PRO A 103 -12.05 -11.30 -7.61
C PRO A 103 -11.79 -12.81 -7.53
N ASP A 104 -11.00 -13.27 -6.57
CA ASP A 104 -10.64 -14.68 -6.40
C ASP A 104 -11.52 -15.40 -5.35
N PHE A 105 -12.56 -14.75 -4.77
CA PHE A 105 -13.52 -15.34 -3.83
C PHE A 105 -14.99 -15.13 -4.21
#